data_AF-A0A286C8W8-F1
#
_entry.id   AF-A0A286C8W8-F1
#
_cell.length_a   1.000
_cell.length_b   1.000
_cell.length_c   1.000
_cell.angle_alpha   90.00
_cell.angle_beta   90.00
_cell.angle_gamma   90.00
#
_symmetry.space_group_name_H-M   'P 1'
#
loop_
_entity.id
_entity.type
_entity.pdbx_description
1 polymer ?
#
loop_
_entity_poly.entity_id
_entity_poly.type
_entity_poly.pdbx_seq_one_letter_code
_entity_poly.pdbx_strand_id
1 'polypeptide(L)'
;MMVYPPGERRRTFQVNLQHNGTPLACGWTADLAEVVRATAAWTGGAGLEETRTRAPFIRFRPWALVHEREPFGVVELRWRVKLDRIHMPPHDRHPRPHAVLAAAYTQPVLRQLMPVNSHFNLWFSTSVEEFWKTRVGYTICPYDEGHYGVRNEGRLIARTETPEEAVAFVVAALPAGLGPAS
;
A
#
# COMPACT_ATOMS: atom_id res chain seq x y z
N MET A 1 -3.28 5.16 -17.12
CA MET A 1 -2.72 4.81 -18.45
C MET A 1 -1.91 6.00 -18.93
N MET A 2 -0.59 5.86 -19.05
CA MET A 2 0.26 6.90 -19.64
C MET A 2 0.46 6.48 -21.10
N VAL A 3 -0.06 7.27 -22.04
CA VAL A 3 0.04 6.99 -23.47
C VAL A 3 1.09 7.93 -24.04
N TYR A 4 2.14 7.34 -24.64
CA TYR A 4 3.16 8.10 -25.36
C TYR A 4 2.80 8.12 -26.85
N PRO A 5 3.07 9.23 -27.57
CA PRO A 5 2.79 9.33 -28.99
C PRO A 5 3.60 8.31 -29.82
N PRO A 6 3.06 7.83 -30.97
CA PRO A 6 3.75 6.86 -31.80
C PRO A 6 4.98 7.51 -32.47
N GLY A 7 6.18 7.01 -32.19
CA GLY A 7 7.44 7.48 -32.79
C GLY A 7 8.58 7.65 -31.79
N GLU A 8 8.27 7.91 -30.52
CA GLU A 8 9.24 8.04 -29.43
C GLU A 8 9.17 6.83 -28.49
N ARG A 9 9.51 5.62 -28.98
CA ARG A 9 9.59 4.43 -28.11
C ARG A 9 10.82 4.50 -27.19
N ARG A 10 10.85 5.47 -26.26
CA ARG A 10 11.74 5.41 -25.10
C ARG A 10 11.17 4.34 -24.17
N ARG A 11 11.77 3.15 -24.20
CA ARG A 11 11.41 2.08 -23.26
C ARG A 11 11.73 2.59 -21.86
N THR A 12 10.72 2.83 -21.04
CA THR A 12 10.91 3.15 -19.63
C THR A 12 10.87 1.84 -18.84
N PHE A 13 11.93 1.55 -18.11
CA PHE A 13 12.04 0.43 -17.19
C PHE A 13 11.58 0.86 -15.81
N GLN A 14 10.78 0.00 -15.17
CA GLN A 14 10.49 0.10 -13.75
C GLN A 14 11.38 -0.89 -13.00
N VAL A 15 12.09 -0.41 -11.99
CA VAL A 15 12.87 -1.26 -11.08
C VAL A 15 12.20 -1.20 -9.70
N ASN A 16 11.93 -2.36 -9.11
CA ASN A 16 11.41 -2.49 -7.75
C ASN A 16 12.40 -3.30 -6.92
N LEU A 17 12.94 -2.69 -5.87
CA LEU A 17 13.82 -3.36 -4.92
C LEU A 17 12.95 -3.97 -3.83
N GLN A 18 13.02 -5.29 -3.68
CA GLN A 18 12.16 -6.04 -2.78
C GLN A 18 12.95 -6.82 -1.75
N HIS A 19 12.42 -6.88 -0.53
CA HIS A 19 12.88 -7.75 0.54
C HIS A 19 11.68 -8.60 1.01
N ASN A 20 11.82 -9.94 0.99
CA ASN A 20 10.76 -10.88 1.35
C ASN A 20 9.39 -10.57 0.67
N GLY A 21 9.41 -10.28 -0.63
CA GLY A 21 8.21 -9.95 -1.41
C GLY A 21 7.60 -8.57 -1.12
N THR A 22 8.25 -7.75 -0.29
CA THR A 22 7.83 -6.38 0.02
C THR A 22 8.69 -5.37 -0.75
N PRO A 23 8.10 -4.50 -1.58
CA PRO A 23 8.86 -3.44 -2.23
C PRO A 23 9.24 -2.35 -1.22
N LEU A 24 10.54 -2.06 -1.15
CA LEU A 24 11.12 -1.02 -0.28
C LEU A 24 11.52 0.23 -1.06
N ALA A 25 11.86 0.07 -2.34
CA ALA A 25 12.21 1.17 -3.23
C ALA A 25 11.71 0.90 -4.64
N CYS A 26 11.47 1.96 -5.40
CA CYS A 26 11.23 1.86 -6.82
C CYS A 26 11.89 3.01 -7.60
N GLY A 27 12.04 2.83 -8.90
CA GLY A 27 12.51 3.87 -9.79
C GLY A 27 12.08 3.60 -11.23
N TRP A 28 11.99 4.67 -12.02
CA TRP A 28 11.75 4.60 -13.45
C TRP A 28 12.93 5.23 -14.17
N THR A 29 13.47 4.54 -15.18
CA THR A 29 14.56 5.06 -16.03
C THR A 29 14.43 4.54 -17.45
N ALA A 30 14.90 5.30 -18.43
CA ALA A 30 15.03 4.85 -19.81
C ALA A 30 16.43 4.28 -20.11
N ASP A 31 17.39 4.42 -19.18
CA ASP A 31 18.75 3.92 -19.32
C ASP A 31 18.87 2.50 -18.76
N LEU A 32 19.12 1.53 -19.64
CA LEU A 32 19.33 0.14 -19.25
C LEU A 32 20.58 -0.05 -18.38
N ALA A 33 21.62 0.78 -18.56
CA ALA A 33 22.82 0.71 -17.74
C ALA A 33 22.53 1.10 -16.28
N GLU A 34 21.62 2.06 -16.04
CA GLU A 34 21.14 2.38 -14.70
C GLU A 34 20.38 1.20 -14.07
N VAL A 35 19.55 0.50 -14.85
CA VAL A 35 18.84 -0.72 -14.38
C VAL A 35 19.84 -1.79 -13.94
N VAL A 36 20.88 -2.05 -14.74
CA VAL A 36 21.93 -3.03 -14.40
C VAL A 36 22.69 -2.60 -13.16
N ARG A 37 23.06 -1.32 -13.02
CA ARG A 37 23.73 -0.79 -11.82
C ARG A 37 22.89 -0.98 -10.55
N ALA A 38 21.60 -0.61 -10.60
CA ALA A 38 20.69 -0.78 -9.47
C ALA A 38 20.53 -2.25 -9.09
N THR A 39 20.34 -3.13 -10.09
CA THR A 39 20.17 -4.57 -9.89
C THR A 39 21.42 -5.17 -9.26
N ALA A 40 22.59 -4.93 -9.84
CA ALA A 40 23.86 -5.48 -9.35
C ALA A 40 24.19 -4.99 -7.93
N ALA A 41 23.88 -3.74 -7.60
CA ALA A 41 24.03 -3.22 -6.23
C ALA A 41 23.11 -3.98 -5.26
N TRP A 42 21.81 -4.04 -5.54
CA TRP A 42 20.82 -4.67 -4.66
C TRP A 42 21.09 -6.17 -4.48
N THR A 43 21.28 -6.92 -5.57
CA THR A 43 21.56 -8.37 -5.50
C THR A 43 22.94 -8.67 -4.92
N GLY A 44 23.86 -7.70 -4.95
CA GLY A 44 25.16 -7.77 -4.30
C GLY A 44 25.15 -7.47 -2.81
N GLY A 45 23.98 -7.21 -2.21
CA GLY A 45 23.82 -6.95 -0.77
C GLY A 45 23.94 -5.49 -0.35
N ALA A 46 23.99 -4.55 -1.31
CA ALA A 46 23.96 -3.13 -0.98
C ALA A 46 22.61 -2.75 -0.35
N GLY A 47 22.65 -1.94 0.72
CA GLY A 47 21.45 -1.36 1.33
C GLY A 47 20.79 -0.31 0.45
N LEU A 48 19.67 0.25 0.91
CA LEU A 48 18.87 1.26 0.19
C LEU A 48 19.69 2.51 -0.17
N GLU A 49 20.42 3.08 0.80
CA GLU A 49 21.20 4.31 0.60
C GLU A 49 22.37 4.10 -0.36
N GLU A 50 23.07 2.98 -0.23
CA GLU A 50 24.17 2.59 -1.12
C GLU A 50 23.66 2.33 -2.55
N THR A 51 22.55 1.61 -2.69
CA THR A 51 21.92 1.35 -3.99
C THR A 51 21.51 2.64 -4.68
N ARG A 52 20.89 3.59 -3.95
CA ARG A 52 20.55 4.92 -4.50
C ARG A 52 21.79 5.72 -4.87
N THR A 53 22.90 5.59 -4.13
CA THR A 53 24.15 6.27 -4.46
C THR A 53 24.72 5.78 -5.81
N ARG A 54 24.62 4.47 -6.08
CA ARG A 54 25.05 3.85 -7.35
C ARG A 54 24.04 4.04 -8.49
N ALA A 55 22.76 4.22 -8.17
CA ALA A 55 21.65 4.38 -9.09
C ALA A 55 20.65 5.46 -8.61
N PRO A 56 20.91 6.75 -8.90
CA PRO A 56 20.16 7.88 -8.32
C PRO A 56 18.66 7.94 -8.66
N PHE A 57 18.22 7.21 -9.70
CA PHE A 57 16.80 7.10 -10.08
C PHE A 57 15.98 6.27 -9.07
N ILE A 58 16.64 5.48 -8.21
CA ILE A 58 15.99 4.73 -7.14
C ILE A 58 15.50 5.69 -6.06
N ARG A 59 14.22 5.54 -5.71
CA ARG A 59 13.54 6.31 -4.67
C ARG A 59 12.93 5.36 -3.65
N PHE A 60 13.02 5.76 -2.39
CA PHE A 60 12.37 5.09 -1.26
C PHE A 60 11.89 6.16 -0.28
N ARG A 61 10.97 5.79 0.61
CA ARG A 61 10.49 6.67 1.67
C ARG A 61 11.28 6.47 2.96
N PRO A 62 11.22 7.44 3.90
CA PRO A 62 11.88 7.30 5.20
C PRO A 62 11.53 6.00 5.94
N TRP A 63 10.28 5.51 5.86
CA TRP A 63 9.88 4.26 6.52
C TRP A 63 10.65 3.04 6.01
N ALA A 64 11.07 3.03 4.75
CA ALA A 64 11.83 1.90 4.18
C ALA A 64 13.23 1.80 4.78
N LEU A 65 13.88 2.95 5.05
CA LEU A 65 15.14 3.00 5.79
C LEU A 65 14.98 2.55 7.24
N VAL A 66 13.88 2.95 7.89
CA VAL A 66 13.57 2.46 9.23
C VAL A 66 13.41 0.94 9.21
N HIS A 67 12.66 0.39 8.25
CA HIS A 67 12.47 -1.05 8.12
C HIS A 67 13.76 -1.82 7.81
N GLU A 68 14.64 -1.28 6.96
CA GLU A 68 15.94 -1.89 6.66
C GLU A 68 16.82 -2.01 7.91
N ARG A 69 16.78 -1.01 8.79
CA ARG A 69 17.57 -0.98 10.04
C ARG A 69 16.92 -1.78 11.17
N GLU A 70 15.60 -1.66 11.29
CA GLU A 70 14.78 -2.31 12.30
C GLU A 70 13.48 -2.82 11.64
N PRO A 71 13.40 -4.12 11.33
CA PRO A 71 12.27 -4.67 10.61
C PRO A 71 10.94 -4.52 11.36
N PHE A 72 10.03 -3.72 10.81
CA PHE A 72 8.62 -3.74 11.20
C PHE A 72 8.02 -5.15 11.18
N GLY A 73 7.12 -5.42 12.13
CA GLY A 73 6.22 -6.57 12.06
C GLY A 73 5.35 -6.56 10.80
N VAL A 74 4.89 -7.74 10.37
CA VAL A 74 4.23 -7.96 9.07
C VAL A 74 3.03 -7.02 8.84
N VAL A 75 2.20 -6.80 9.86
CA VAL A 75 1.02 -5.92 9.79
C VAL A 75 1.41 -4.46 9.59
N GLU A 76 2.32 -3.94 10.44
CA GLU A 76 2.80 -2.55 10.33
C GLU A 76 3.50 -2.33 8.98
N LEU A 77 4.34 -3.26 8.54
CA LEU A 77 4.98 -3.20 7.23
C LEU A 77 3.93 -3.10 6.12
N ARG A 78 2.86 -3.89 6.19
CA ARG A 78 1.79 -3.85 5.19
C ARG A 78 1.08 -2.50 5.17
N TRP A 79 0.82 -1.90 6.33
CA TRP A 79 0.27 -0.54 6.42
C TRP A 79 1.17 0.49 5.74
N ARG A 80 2.48 0.49 6.05
CA ARG A 80 3.45 1.43 5.45
C ARG A 80 3.48 1.31 3.93
N VAL A 81 3.54 0.08 3.43
CA VAL A 81 3.55 -0.20 1.98
C VAL A 81 2.28 0.28 1.30
N LYS A 82 1.09 0.06 1.90
CA LYS A 82 -0.17 0.49 1.28
C LYS A 82 -0.33 2.00 1.27
N LEU A 83 0.00 2.68 2.38
CA LEU A 83 -0.02 4.13 2.46
C LEU A 83 0.93 4.74 1.42
N ASP A 84 2.13 4.18 1.26
CA ASP A 84 3.10 4.67 0.27
C ASP A 84 2.70 4.37 -1.17
N ARG A 85 2.22 3.15 -1.48
CA ARG A 85 1.83 2.78 -2.85
C ARG A 85 0.78 3.71 -3.44
N ILE A 86 -0.13 4.24 -2.63
CA ILE A 86 -1.11 5.21 -3.13
C ILE A 86 -0.47 6.56 -3.41
N HIS A 87 0.63 6.92 -2.77
CA HIS A 87 1.40 8.12 -3.10
C HIS A 87 2.35 7.95 -4.30
N MET A 88 2.48 6.74 -4.87
CA MET A 88 3.32 6.51 -6.04
C MET A 88 2.49 6.50 -7.32
N PRO A 89 3.00 7.07 -8.43
CA PRO A 89 2.40 6.90 -9.74
C PRO A 89 2.23 5.40 -10.08
N PRO A 90 1.10 5.00 -10.70
CA PRO A 90 0.01 5.84 -11.19
C PRO A 90 -1.09 6.12 -10.15
N HIS A 91 -0.90 5.69 -8.90
CA HIS A 91 -1.97 5.67 -7.89
C HIS A 91 -2.11 6.97 -7.10
N ASP A 92 -1.16 7.90 -7.25
CA ASP A 92 -1.16 9.25 -6.69
C ASP A 92 -2.40 10.09 -7.08
N ARG A 93 -3.14 9.65 -8.09
CA ARG A 93 -4.41 10.23 -8.54
C ARG A 93 -5.65 9.69 -7.81
N HIS A 94 -5.48 8.86 -6.77
CA HIS A 94 -6.58 8.26 -6.02
C HIS A 94 -6.66 8.81 -4.58
N PRO A 95 -7.14 10.06 -4.40
CA PRO A 95 -7.16 10.70 -3.08
C PRO A 95 -8.13 10.05 -2.10
N ARG A 96 -9.27 9.50 -2.56
CA ARG A 96 -10.28 8.89 -1.69
C ARG A 96 -9.81 7.56 -1.07
N PRO A 97 -9.23 6.62 -1.85
CA PRO A 97 -8.61 5.42 -1.26
C PRO A 97 -7.48 5.74 -0.30
N HIS A 98 -6.67 6.77 -0.61
CA HIS A 98 -5.64 7.24 0.32
C HIS A 98 -6.25 7.69 1.64
N ALA A 99 -7.27 8.55 1.58
CA ALA A 99 -7.90 9.12 2.75
C ALA A 99 -8.54 8.03 3.64
N VAL A 100 -9.15 7.01 3.05
CA VAL A 100 -9.68 5.84 3.78
C VAL A 100 -8.56 5.07 4.50
N LEU A 101 -7.44 4.80 3.84
CA LEU A 101 -6.32 4.12 4.47
C LEU A 101 -5.67 4.95 5.58
N ALA A 102 -5.51 6.26 5.36
CA ALA A 102 -4.98 7.18 6.35
C ALA A 102 -5.89 7.25 7.59
N ALA A 103 -7.21 7.43 7.39
CA ALA A 103 -8.20 7.43 8.45
C ALA A 103 -8.26 6.10 9.20
N ALA A 104 -8.18 4.96 8.49
CA ALA A 104 -8.16 3.65 9.13
C ALA A 104 -6.90 3.42 9.96
N TYR A 105 -5.75 3.91 9.49
CA TYR A 105 -4.48 3.77 10.19
C TYR A 105 -4.43 4.55 11.52
N THR A 106 -5.24 5.61 11.69
CA THR A 106 -5.34 6.33 12.97
C THR A 106 -6.10 5.55 14.04
N GLN A 107 -6.86 4.52 13.66
CA GLN A 107 -7.63 3.69 14.60
C GLN A 107 -6.75 2.56 15.14
N PRO A 108 -6.43 2.53 16.45
CA PRO A 108 -5.53 1.53 17.03
C PRO A 108 -6.00 0.09 16.79
N VAL A 109 -7.31 -0.15 16.88
CA VAL A 109 -7.91 -1.47 16.66
C VAL A 109 -7.71 -1.97 15.22
N LEU A 110 -7.81 -1.09 14.22
CA LEU A 110 -7.61 -1.46 12.82
C LEU A 110 -6.13 -1.60 12.48
N ARG A 111 -5.26 -0.81 13.10
CA ARG A 111 -3.81 -0.88 12.90
C ARG A 111 -3.23 -2.24 13.31
N GLN A 112 -3.91 -2.95 14.21
CA GLN A 112 -3.54 -4.31 14.63
C GLN A 112 -4.00 -5.40 13.65
N LEU A 113 -4.93 -5.10 12.75
CA LEU A 113 -5.46 -6.04 11.76
C LEU A 113 -4.69 -5.95 10.44
N MET A 114 -4.70 -7.04 9.67
CA MET A 114 -4.13 -7.06 8.33
C MET A 114 -5.02 -6.23 7.39
N PRO A 115 -4.54 -5.08 6.86
CA PRO A 115 -5.31 -4.34 5.88
C PRO A 115 -5.26 -5.07 4.55
N VAL A 116 -6.40 -5.16 3.87
CA VAL A 116 -6.49 -5.72 2.52
C VAL A 116 -7.14 -4.70 1.60
N ASN A 117 -6.47 -4.41 0.49
CA ASN A 117 -6.97 -3.50 -0.53
C ASN A 117 -7.13 -4.25 -1.87
N SER A 118 -8.33 -4.25 -2.42
CA SER A 118 -8.62 -4.82 -3.74
C SER A 118 -9.53 -3.86 -4.48
N HIS A 119 -9.18 -3.49 -5.72
CA HIS A 119 -9.92 -2.47 -6.50
C HIS A 119 -10.18 -1.18 -5.70
N PHE A 120 -9.19 -0.75 -4.92
CA PHE A 120 -9.25 0.38 -3.98
C PHE A 120 -10.16 0.21 -2.75
N ASN A 121 -10.97 -0.84 -2.68
CA ASN A 121 -11.80 -1.12 -1.51
C ASN A 121 -10.93 -1.60 -0.35
N LEU A 122 -11.20 -1.12 0.85
CA LEU A 122 -10.49 -1.48 2.07
C LEU A 122 -11.34 -2.41 2.94
N TRP A 123 -10.74 -3.48 3.43
CA TRP A 123 -11.30 -4.37 4.44
C TRP A 123 -10.17 -4.99 5.28
N PHE A 124 -10.53 -5.69 6.35
CA PHE A 124 -9.57 -6.17 7.35
C PHE A 124 -9.66 -7.68 7.55
N SER A 125 -8.53 -8.26 7.95
CA SER A 125 -8.40 -9.66 8.29
C SER A 125 -7.67 -9.85 9.61
N THR A 126 -8.04 -10.89 10.36
CA THR A 126 -7.32 -11.33 11.55
C THR A 126 -6.15 -12.28 11.24
N SER A 127 -6.00 -12.75 10.00
CA SER A 127 -4.82 -13.51 9.57
C SER A 127 -3.91 -12.71 8.64
N VAL A 128 -2.59 -12.90 8.79
CA VAL A 128 -1.57 -12.35 7.87
C VAL A 128 -1.35 -13.23 6.63
N GLU A 129 -1.57 -14.55 6.74
CA GLU A 129 -1.34 -15.51 5.65
C GLU A 129 -2.63 -15.84 4.89
N GLU A 130 -3.68 -16.23 5.60
CA GLU A 130 -4.95 -16.68 5.01
C GLU A 130 -6.01 -15.58 4.96
N PHE A 131 -5.59 -14.37 4.62
CA PHE A 131 -6.39 -13.16 4.84
C PHE A 131 -7.77 -13.16 4.15
N TRP A 132 -7.95 -13.93 3.08
CA TRP A 132 -9.24 -14.10 2.40
C TRP A 132 -10.28 -14.89 3.22
N LYS A 133 -9.84 -15.78 4.11
CA LYS A 133 -10.72 -16.66 4.90
C LYS A 133 -11.15 -16.02 6.22
N THR A 134 -10.35 -15.09 6.73
CA THR A 134 -10.51 -14.48 8.07
C THR A 134 -10.89 -13.01 7.98
N ARG A 135 -11.68 -12.66 6.97
CA ARG A 135 -12.21 -11.30 6.82
C ARG A 135 -13.08 -10.94 8.02
N VAL A 136 -12.92 -9.71 8.52
CA VAL A 136 -13.70 -9.17 9.64
C VAL A 136 -14.30 -7.81 9.27
N GLY A 137 -15.52 -7.58 9.77
CA GLY A 137 -16.25 -6.33 9.58
C GLY A 137 -16.63 -6.07 8.12
N TYR A 138 -16.85 -4.78 7.83
CA TYR A 138 -17.35 -4.33 6.53
C TYR A 138 -16.22 -3.89 5.59
N THR A 139 -16.56 -3.81 4.29
CA THR A 139 -15.69 -3.24 3.26
C THR A 139 -16.04 -1.77 3.07
N ILE A 140 -15.03 -0.91 3.03
CA ILE A 140 -15.15 0.49 2.63
C ILE A 140 -14.86 0.59 1.12
N CYS A 141 -15.79 1.18 0.39
CA CYS A 141 -15.72 1.46 -1.04
C CYS A 141 -15.55 2.96 -1.27
N PRO A 142 -14.33 3.45 -1.58
CA PRO A 142 -14.04 4.89 -1.62
C PRO A 142 -14.70 5.68 -2.76
N TYR A 143 -15.36 5.01 -3.70
CA TYR A 143 -15.94 5.59 -4.92
C TYR A 143 -17.40 5.20 -5.12
N ASP A 144 -18.17 5.02 -4.03
CA ASP A 144 -19.58 4.65 -4.10
C ASP A 144 -20.43 5.88 -4.43
N GLU A 145 -20.74 6.11 -5.71
CA GLU A 145 -21.54 7.28 -6.17
C GLU A 145 -21.02 8.63 -5.64
N GLY A 146 -19.69 8.81 -5.61
CA GLY A 146 -19.11 10.04 -5.07
C GLY A 146 -19.11 10.15 -3.55
N HIS A 147 -19.45 9.07 -2.82
CA HIS A 147 -19.41 8.94 -1.37
C HIS A 147 -18.50 7.79 -0.94
N TYR A 148 -18.32 7.62 0.37
CA TYR A 148 -17.68 6.44 0.94
C TYR A 148 -18.75 5.42 1.30
N GLY A 149 -18.87 4.35 0.51
CA GLY A 149 -19.83 3.29 0.76
C GLY A 149 -19.27 2.29 1.77
N VAL A 150 -20.10 1.84 2.71
CA VAL A 150 -19.78 0.72 3.60
C VAL A 150 -20.63 -0.47 3.22
N ARG A 151 -19.99 -1.61 2.92
CA ARG A 151 -20.64 -2.80 2.37
C ARG A 151 -20.41 -4.04 3.23
N ASN A 152 -21.46 -4.83 3.40
CA ASN A 152 -21.40 -6.18 3.95
C ASN A 152 -21.70 -7.19 2.84
N GLU A 153 -20.76 -8.09 2.54
CA GLU A 153 -20.93 -9.11 1.49
C GLU A 153 -21.48 -8.56 0.15
N GLY A 154 -21.02 -7.37 -0.23
CA GLY A 154 -21.44 -6.69 -1.46
C GLY A 154 -22.71 -5.84 -1.33
N ARG A 155 -23.52 -6.01 -0.28
CA ARG A 155 -24.68 -5.16 0.01
C ARG A 155 -24.25 -3.84 0.63
N LEU A 156 -24.75 -2.72 0.11
CA LEU A 156 -24.57 -1.40 0.71
C LEU A 156 -25.35 -1.30 2.03
N ILE A 157 -24.65 -0.91 3.09
CA ILE A 157 -25.19 -0.76 4.45
C ILE A 157 -25.26 0.72 4.84
N ALA A 158 -24.25 1.51 4.45
CA ALA A 158 -24.21 2.95 4.71
C ALA A 158 -23.45 3.69 3.62
N ARG A 159 -23.73 4.99 3.49
CA ARG A 159 -22.92 5.96 2.75
C ARG A 159 -22.51 7.06 3.71
N THR A 160 -21.26 7.48 3.63
CA THR A 160 -20.72 8.57 4.44
C THR A 160 -20.03 9.60 3.56
N GLU A 161 -19.98 10.84 4.04
CA GLU A 161 -19.36 11.95 3.34
C GLU A 161 -17.85 11.94 3.53
N THR A 162 -17.39 11.50 4.70
CA THR A 162 -15.98 11.48 5.08
C THR A 162 -15.42 10.06 5.21
N PRO A 163 -14.11 9.87 4.99
CA PRO A 163 -13.47 8.58 5.25
C PRO A 163 -13.46 8.24 6.75
N GLU A 164 -13.38 9.23 7.64
CA GLU A 164 -13.43 9.05 9.09
C GLU A 164 -14.76 8.45 9.54
N GLU A 165 -15.88 8.94 9.02
CA GLU A 165 -17.22 8.37 9.31
C GLU A 165 -17.33 6.93 8.81
N ALA A 166 -16.85 6.63 7.60
CA ALA A 166 -16.86 5.26 7.08
C ALA A 166 -16.03 4.32 7.96
N VAL A 167 -14.84 4.78 8.38
CA VAL A 167 -13.95 4.04 9.26
C VAL A 167 -14.58 3.83 10.64
N ALA A 168 -15.17 4.87 11.22
CA ALA A 168 -15.87 4.79 12.50
C ALA A 168 -17.02 3.77 12.45
N PHE A 169 -17.77 3.75 11.35
CA PHE A 169 -18.82 2.76 11.12
C PHE A 169 -18.26 1.33 11.08
N VAL A 170 -17.12 1.11 10.41
CA VAL A 170 -16.46 -0.21 10.41
C VAL A 170 -15.98 -0.59 11.81
N VAL A 171 -15.35 0.33 12.54
CA VAL A 171 -14.86 0.09 13.90
C VAL A 171 -15.99 -0.28 14.85
N ALA A 172 -17.11 0.43 14.79
CA ALA A 172 -18.28 0.16 15.63
C ALA A 172 -18.91 -1.22 15.37
N ALA A 173 -18.70 -1.78 14.18
CA ALA A 173 -19.20 -3.09 13.79
C ALA A 173 -18.21 -4.24 14.05
N LEU A 174 -17.02 -3.97 14.57
CA LEU A 174 -16.04 -5.02 14.88
C LEU A 174 -16.47 -5.86 16.10
N PRO A 175 -16.22 -7.17 16.07
CA PRO A 175 -16.33 -8.01 17.27
C PRO A 175 -15.47 -7.46 18.43
N ALA A 176 -15.98 -7.56 19.65
CA ALA A 176 -15.20 -7.25 20.83
C ALA A 176 -14.05 -8.25 21.02
N GLY A 177 -12.93 -7.81 21.56
CA GLY A 177 -11.81 -8.69 21.92
C GLY A 177 -10.96 -9.18 20.74
N LEU A 178 -11.02 -8.53 19.58
CA LEU A 178 -10.08 -8.82 18.50
C LEU A 178 -8.64 -8.56 18.97
N GLY A 179 -7.82 -9.60 18.88
CA GLY A 179 -6.37 -9.48 19.05
C GLY A 179 -5.68 -9.01 17.75
N PRO A 180 -4.36 -8.82 17.81
CA PRO A 180 -3.55 -8.55 16.62
C PRO A 180 -3.67 -9.67 15.59
N ALA A 181 -3.59 -9.31 14.32
CA ALA A 181 -3.56 -10.29 13.25
C ALA A 181 -2.31 -11.17 13.33
N SER A 182 -2.50 -12.47 13.11
CA SER A 182 -1.47 -13.52 13.23
C SER A 182 -1.29 -14.35 11.98
#